data_AF-M1CAZ1-F1
#
_entry.id   AF-M1CAZ1-F1
#
_cell.length_a   1.000
_cell.length_b   1.000
_cell.length_c   1.000
_cell.angle_alpha   90.00
_cell.angle_beta   90.00
_cell.angle_gamma   90.00
#
_symmetry.space_group_name_H-M   'P 1'
#
loop_
_entity.id
_entity.type
_entity.pdbx_description
1 polymer ?
#
loop_
_entity_poly.entity_id
_entity_poly.type
_entity_poly.pdbx_seq_one_letter_code
_entity_poly.pdbx_strand_id
1 'polypeptide(L)'
;MLAGINPVVISRLQEFPPKSKLDPTIYGNQNSTITTEHVKDKLDGLTVDEAIKTNRLFILNHHDIVMPLLRKINMSANTKAYASRTLLFLQDNRTLKPLAIELSLPHPDGDQFGTVSKVYTPADQGVEGSIWQLAKAYVAVNDMGIHQLISHWLNTHAVIEPFVIATNRQLSVLHPIHKLLYPHFRNTMNINALARETLATCGGFVETYLFPAKYSMEMSAAAYKDWVFNEQALPADLIKRGVAVEDSSSPHGIRLLILDYPYAIDGLEIWAAINSWVTEYCKFYYKSDETVQKDTELQAWWKELREEGHGDKKDEAWWPKMQTRQELIDCCTIIIWIASALHAAVNFGLYSYAGFLPNRPSLSWNLMPEPGSAEYEELKTNPDKVFLKTFVPQLQTLLEMSIFEVLSRHDSDEVYLGQRDSPEWTKDKEPLVAFERFVKMLNDIENRIMIMNSHKSWKNRSGPVKVPYTLLFPKSQEGLTGKGIPNSVSI
;
A
#
# COMPACT_ATOMS: atom_id res chain seq x y z
N MET A 1 -9.30 -0.62 2.56
CA MET A 1 -8.59 -1.59 3.42
C MET A 1 -8.35 -2.94 2.76
N LEU A 2 -9.33 -3.58 2.08
CA LEU A 2 -9.10 -4.85 1.37
C LEU A 2 -9.11 -4.75 -0.17
N ALA A 3 -9.87 -3.79 -0.70
CA ALA A 3 -10.18 -3.66 -2.13
C ALA A 3 -10.26 -2.19 -2.58
N GLY A 4 -9.58 -1.28 -1.88
CA GLY A 4 -9.49 0.13 -2.26
C GLY A 4 -8.07 0.48 -2.70
N ILE A 5 -7.75 1.78 -2.79
CA ILE A 5 -6.42 2.26 -3.26
C ILE A 5 -5.25 1.96 -2.33
N ASN A 6 -5.52 1.68 -1.04
CA ASN A 6 -4.49 1.28 -0.08
C ASN A 6 -4.88 -0.06 0.57
N PRO A 7 -4.79 -1.18 -0.18
CA PRO A 7 -5.20 -2.49 0.30
C PRO A 7 -4.00 -3.25 0.91
N VAL A 8 -2.99 -2.55 1.44
CA VAL A 8 -1.72 -3.19 1.85
C VAL A 8 -1.34 -2.95 3.31
N VAL A 9 -2.13 -2.17 4.07
CA VAL A 9 -1.74 -1.75 5.44
C VAL A 9 -2.44 -2.56 6.54
N ILE A 10 -3.65 -3.06 6.30
CA ILE A 10 -4.41 -3.79 7.33
C ILE A 10 -3.63 -5.01 7.82
N SER A 11 -3.62 -5.21 9.14
CA SER A 11 -2.95 -6.34 9.80
C SER A 11 -3.88 -7.03 10.79
N ARG A 12 -3.56 -8.27 11.16
CA ARG A 12 -4.29 -8.98 12.21
C ARG A 12 -3.90 -8.43 13.58
N LEU A 13 -4.89 -8.23 14.43
CA LEU A 13 -4.66 -7.84 15.82
C LEU A 13 -4.14 -9.05 16.61
N GLN A 14 -2.95 -8.92 17.18
CA GLN A 14 -2.29 -10.01 17.91
C GLN A 14 -2.57 -9.99 19.42
N GLU A 15 -2.75 -8.79 19.99
CA GLU A 15 -3.01 -8.59 21.41
C GLU A 15 -3.97 -7.42 21.63
N PHE A 16 -4.65 -7.40 22.78
CA PHE A 16 -5.60 -6.36 23.15
C PHE A 16 -5.38 -5.92 24.61
N PRO A 17 -5.40 -4.59 24.89
CA PRO A 17 -5.51 -3.49 23.94
C PRO A 17 -4.28 -3.43 22.99
N PRO A 18 -4.42 -2.83 21.80
CA PRO A 18 -3.28 -2.67 20.89
C PRO A 18 -2.10 -1.94 21.57
N LYS A 19 -0.89 -2.49 21.46
CA LYS A 19 0.34 -1.83 21.94
C LYS A 19 1.03 -1.03 20.84
N SER A 20 1.78 -0.02 21.26
CA SER A 20 2.67 0.74 20.37
C SER A 20 4.07 0.14 20.37
N LYS A 21 4.76 0.27 19.23
CA LYS A 21 6.19 -0.05 19.09
C LYS A 21 7.10 1.16 19.33
N LEU A 22 6.54 2.33 19.61
CA LEU A 22 7.32 3.53 19.91
C LEU A 22 8.09 3.38 21.22
N ASP A 23 9.29 3.94 21.27
CA ASP A 23 10.13 3.92 22.47
C ASP A 23 9.45 4.66 23.64
N PRO A 24 9.05 3.95 24.71
CA PRO A 24 8.33 4.56 25.83
C PRO A 24 9.20 5.53 26.63
N THR A 25 10.53 5.50 26.48
CA THR A 25 11.42 6.48 27.12
C THR A 25 11.39 7.84 26.42
N ILE A 26 11.08 7.85 25.12
CA ILE A 26 10.98 9.07 24.30
C ILE A 26 9.54 9.58 24.26
N TYR A 27 8.59 8.67 24.08
CA TYR A 27 7.19 9.00 23.81
C TYR A 27 6.24 8.67 24.96
N GLY A 28 6.72 8.23 26.12
CA GLY A 28 5.86 7.82 27.23
C GLY A 28 4.94 6.64 26.89
N ASN A 29 3.83 6.50 27.61
CA ASN A 29 2.86 5.43 27.32
C ASN A 29 2.05 5.75 26.06
N GLN A 30 2.23 4.91 25.03
CA GLN A 30 1.57 5.01 23.73
C GLN A 30 0.59 3.86 23.47
N ASN A 31 0.33 3.01 24.47
CA ASN A 31 -0.62 1.90 24.35
C ASN A 31 -2.04 2.42 24.17
N SER A 32 -2.84 1.67 23.43
CA SER A 32 -4.21 2.05 23.11
C SER A 32 -5.10 2.13 24.35
N THR A 33 -5.98 3.12 24.35
CA THR A 33 -7.05 3.35 25.34
C THR A 33 -8.36 2.64 24.99
N ILE A 34 -8.40 1.87 23.88
CA ILE A 34 -9.56 1.07 23.52
C ILE A 34 -9.72 -0.06 24.55
N THR A 35 -10.81 -0.01 25.32
CA THR A 35 -11.18 -1.03 26.30
C THR A 35 -12.13 -2.09 25.73
N THR A 36 -12.26 -3.21 26.44
CA THR A 36 -13.21 -4.29 26.12
C THR A 36 -14.65 -3.77 26.02
N GLU A 37 -15.03 -2.81 26.88
CA GLU A 37 -16.37 -2.21 26.88
C GLU A 37 -16.72 -1.51 25.56
N HIS A 38 -15.73 -0.96 24.85
CA HIS A 38 -15.98 -0.31 23.55
C HIS A 38 -16.35 -1.30 22.45
N VAL A 39 -15.99 -2.57 22.57
CA VAL A 39 -16.04 -3.55 21.47
C VAL A 39 -16.85 -4.81 21.75
N LYS A 40 -17.02 -5.22 23.02
CA LYS A 40 -17.57 -6.53 23.39
C LYS A 40 -18.92 -6.87 22.76
N ASP A 41 -19.83 -5.89 22.64
CA ASP A 41 -21.17 -6.11 22.11
C ASP A 41 -21.23 -6.17 20.57
N LYS A 42 -20.07 -6.06 19.90
CA LYS A 42 -19.96 -5.95 18.44
C LYS A 42 -19.15 -7.09 17.80
N LEU A 43 -18.87 -8.15 18.55
CA LEU A 43 -18.04 -9.31 18.16
C LEU A 43 -18.85 -10.58 17.87
N ASP A 44 -20.13 -10.43 17.47
CA ASP A 44 -21.03 -11.55 17.13
C ASP A 44 -21.08 -12.66 18.20
N GLY A 45 -21.09 -12.26 19.48
CA GLY A 45 -21.16 -13.16 20.64
C GLY A 45 -19.82 -13.70 21.16
N LEU A 46 -18.71 -13.40 20.48
CA LEU A 46 -17.36 -13.77 20.94
C LEU A 46 -16.83 -12.77 21.98
N THR A 47 -16.02 -13.27 22.91
CA THR A 47 -15.12 -12.42 23.70
C THR A 47 -13.97 -11.90 22.84
N VAL A 48 -13.28 -10.85 23.32
CA VAL A 48 -12.08 -10.31 22.64
C VAL A 48 -11.02 -11.41 22.45
N ASP A 49 -10.74 -12.20 23.48
CA ASP A 49 -9.73 -13.26 23.43
C ASP A 49 -10.11 -14.36 22.42
N GLU A 50 -11.37 -14.76 22.37
CA GLU A 50 -11.86 -15.72 21.37
C GLU A 50 -11.75 -15.15 19.96
N ALA A 51 -12.10 -13.88 19.76
CA ALA A 51 -12.00 -13.22 18.46
C ALA A 51 -10.54 -13.09 17.99
N ILE A 52 -9.57 -12.86 18.88
CA ILE A 52 -8.13 -12.91 18.55
C ILE A 52 -7.70 -14.34 18.18
N LYS A 53 -8.02 -15.33 19.04
CA LYS A 53 -7.63 -16.73 18.84
C LYS A 53 -8.20 -17.33 17.56
N THR A 54 -9.39 -16.88 17.14
CA THR A 54 -10.05 -17.30 15.91
C THR A 54 -9.70 -16.42 14.69
N ASN A 55 -8.72 -15.52 14.82
CA ASN A 55 -8.23 -14.63 13.75
C ASN A 55 -9.31 -13.72 13.16
N ARG A 56 -10.21 -13.21 13.99
CA ARG A 56 -11.33 -12.34 13.60
C ARG A 56 -11.13 -10.88 13.94
N LEU A 57 -10.09 -10.52 14.69
CA LEU A 57 -9.77 -9.12 14.97
C LEU A 57 -8.61 -8.63 14.11
N PHE A 58 -8.81 -7.47 13.50
CA PHE A 58 -7.87 -6.80 12.61
C PHE A 58 -7.72 -5.34 13.03
N ILE A 59 -6.63 -4.72 12.60
CA ILE A 59 -6.32 -3.33 12.91
C ILE A 59 -5.75 -2.62 11.68
N LEU A 60 -6.22 -1.40 11.47
CA LEU A 60 -5.54 -0.39 10.66
C LEU A 60 -4.82 0.55 11.63
N ASN A 61 -3.50 0.37 11.77
CA ASN A 61 -2.69 1.05 12.77
C ASN A 61 -1.80 2.11 12.09
N HIS A 62 -2.24 3.37 12.08
CA HIS A 62 -1.44 4.48 11.59
C HIS A 62 -0.67 5.19 12.72
N HIS A 63 -0.95 4.83 13.97
CA HIS A 63 -0.50 5.57 15.13
C HIS A 63 1.03 5.71 15.18
N ASP A 64 1.76 4.61 15.07
CA ASP A 64 3.21 4.60 15.29
C ASP A 64 3.98 5.32 14.16
N ILE A 65 3.40 5.40 12.96
CA ILE A 65 3.97 6.16 11.84
C ILE A 65 3.72 7.66 12.01
N VAL A 66 2.53 8.04 12.50
CA VAL A 66 2.10 9.44 12.56
C VAL A 66 2.55 10.16 13.84
N MET A 67 2.45 9.50 14.99
CA MET A 67 2.68 10.10 16.32
C MET A 67 4.04 10.82 16.45
N PRO A 68 5.18 10.27 15.97
CA PRO A 68 6.48 10.92 16.09
C PRO A 68 6.58 12.32 15.46
N LEU A 69 5.76 12.59 14.42
CA LEU A 69 5.75 13.86 13.69
C LEU A 69 4.56 14.74 14.07
N LEU A 70 3.58 14.20 14.79
CA LEU A 70 2.26 14.79 14.94
C LEU A 70 2.27 16.15 15.65
N ARG A 71 3.13 16.33 16.67
CA ARG A 71 3.27 17.62 17.35
C ARG A 71 3.71 18.70 16.38
N LYS A 72 4.76 18.43 15.59
CA LYS A 72 5.30 19.37 14.61
C LYS A 72 4.29 19.67 13.50
N ILE A 73 3.54 18.65 13.05
CA ILE A 73 2.47 18.79 12.05
C ILE A 73 1.38 19.73 12.59
N ASN A 74 0.88 19.49 13.81
CA ASN A 74 -0.22 20.26 14.39
C ASN A 74 0.15 21.69 14.78
N MET A 75 1.43 22.00 14.95
CA MET A 75 1.94 23.39 15.08
C MET A 75 1.87 24.18 13.76
N SER A 76 1.68 23.51 12.62
CA SER A 76 1.52 24.19 11.33
C SER A 76 0.16 24.86 11.24
N ALA A 77 0.09 26.04 10.62
CA ALA A 77 -1.13 26.85 10.57
C ALA A 77 -2.26 26.17 9.77
N ASN A 78 -1.93 25.39 8.74
CA ASN A 78 -2.89 24.95 7.72
C ASN A 78 -3.27 23.47 7.81
N THR A 79 -2.91 22.78 8.90
CA THR A 79 -3.28 21.36 9.10
C THR A 79 -3.41 21.01 10.57
N LYS A 80 -4.30 20.08 10.87
CA LYS A 80 -4.54 19.45 12.16
C LYS A 80 -4.82 17.98 11.89
N ALA A 81 -4.13 17.09 12.58
CA ALA A 81 -4.25 15.66 12.41
C ALA A 81 -4.31 14.95 13.76
N TYR A 82 -4.69 13.68 13.69
CA TYR A 82 -4.61 12.71 14.77
C TYR A 82 -3.72 11.56 14.33
N ALA A 83 -3.16 10.83 15.29
CA ALA A 83 -2.61 9.50 15.09
C ALA A 83 -3.74 8.49 15.33
N SER A 84 -4.18 7.81 14.27
CA SER A 84 -5.36 6.93 14.34
C SER A 84 -5.03 5.44 14.50
N ARG A 85 -5.90 4.73 15.24
CA ARG A 85 -6.03 3.26 15.20
C ARG A 85 -7.47 2.89 14.95
N THR A 86 -7.72 1.96 14.04
CA THR A 86 -9.07 1.43 13.76
C THR A 86 -9.11 -0.06 14.00
N LEU A 87 -9.99 -0.52 14.89
CA LEU A 87 -10.25 -1.94 15.09
C LEU A 87 -11.37 -2.42 14.17
N LEU A 88 -11.16 -3.60 13.58
CA LEU A 88 -12.11 -4.25 12.67
C LEU A 88 -12.37 -5.69 13.10
N PHE A 89 -13.60 -6.14 12.88
CA PHE A 89 -14.03 -7.51 13.11
C PHE A 89 -14.36 -8.20 11.77
N LEU A 90 -13.86 -9.41 11.58
CA LEU A 90 -14.21 -10.29 10.47
C LEU A 90 -15.45 -11.11 10.82
N GLN A 91 -16.54 -10.77 10.15
CA GLN A 91 -17.85 -11.40 10.32
C GLN A 91 -17.93 -12.74 9.60
N ASP A 92 -18.92 -13.57 9.96
CA ASP A 92 -19.16 -14.88 9.31
C ASP A 92 -19.44 -14.79 7.81
N ASN A 93 -20.02 -13.68 7.39
CA ASN A 93 -20.27 -13.39 5.98
C ASN A 93 -19.00 -12.94 5.21
N ARG A 94 -17.83 -13.00 5.87
CA ARG A 94 -16.48 -12.65 5.37
C ARG A 94 -16.22 -11.16 5.19
N THR A 95 -17.13 -10.27 5.58
CA THR A 95 -16.92 -8.82 5.51
C THR A 95 -16.25 -8.28 6.77
N LEU A 96 -15.51 -7.18 6.64
CA LEU A 96 -14.96 -6.46 7.79
C LEU A 96 -15.93 -5.39 8.29
N LYS A 97 -16.14 -5.35 9.60
CA LYS A 97 -16.93 -4.34 10.31
C LYS A 97 -16.03 -3.49 11.21
N PRO A 98 -16.03 -2.15 11.08
CA PRO A 98 -15.30 -1.30 12.02
C PRO A 98 -15.96 -1.34 13.41
N LEU A 99 -15.14 -1.46 14.44
CA LEU A 99 -15.58 -1.58 15.84
C LEU A 99 -15.39 -0.30 16.64
N ALA A 100 -14.21 0.31 16.48
CA ALA A 100 -13.79 1.49 17.20
C ALA A 100 -12.68 2.21 16.44
N ILE A 101 -12.63 3.53 16.57
CA ILE A 101 -11.55 4.40 16.11
C ILE A 101 -10.99 5.12 17.32
N GLU A 102 -9.70 4.97 17.56
CA GLU A 102 -8.96 5.79 18.52
C GLU A 102 -8.27 6.93 17.76
N LEU A 103 -8.51 8.17 18.19
CA LEU A 103 -7.80 9.35 17.71
C LEU A 103 -6.91 9.87 18.83
N SER A 104 -5.61 9.87 18.59
CA SER A 104 -4.56 10.17 19.57
C SER A 104 -3.86 11.49 19.23
N LEU A 105 -3.58 12.30 20.25
CA LEU A 105 -2.79 13.53 20.16
C LEU A 105 -1.58 13.43 21.10
N PRO A 106 -0.45 14.06 20.76
CA PRO A 106 0.67 14.17 21.70
C PRO A 106 0.22 14.86 23.00
N HIS A 107 0.72 14.42 24.14
CA HIS A 107 0.40 15.05 25.42
C HIS A 107 0.78 16.55 25.41
N PRO A 108 -0.07 17.48 25.89
CA PRO A 108 0.20 18.91 25.79
C PRO A 108 1.57 19.32 26.37
N ASP A 109 1.97 18.72 27.49
CA ASP A 109 3.22 19.04 28.20
C ASP A 109 4.50 18.46 27.60
N GLY A 110 4.41 17.62 26.56
CA GLY A 110 5.57 17.02 25.89
C GLY A 110 5.38 15.55 25.49
N ASP A 111 6.13 15.10 24.49
CA ASP A 111 5.97 13.76 23.92
C ASP A 111 6.32 12.66 24.93
N GLN A 112 7.23 12.91 25.86
CA GLN A 112 7.65 11.99 26.93
C GLN A 112 6.51 11.62 27.90
N PHE A 113 5.40 12.36 27.89
CA PHE A 113 4.26 12.12 28.77
C PHE A 113 3.17 11.25 28.13
N GLY A 114 3.39 10.71 26.93
CA GLY A 114 2.42 9.83 26.28
C GLY A 114 1.49 10.56 25.31
N THR A 115 0.29 10.01 25.17
CA THR A 115 -0.77 10.52 24.29
C THR A 115 -2.03 10.84 25.08
N VAL A 116 -2.79 11.83 24.60
CA VAL A 116 -4.19 12.04 24.97
C VAL A 116 -5.06 11.48 23.85
N SER A 117 -5.81 10.44 24.16
CA SER A 117 -6.58 9.69 23.17
C SER A 117 -8.07 9.71 23.48
N LYS A 118 -8.89 9.76 22.43
CA LYS A 118 -10.35 9.59 22.51
C LYS A 118 -10.77 8.43 21.62
N VAL A 119 -11.67 7.60 22.14
CA VAL A 119 -12.22 6.44 21.43
C VAL A 119 -13.63 6.76 20.95
N TYR A 120 -13.86 6.57 19.66
CA TYR A 120 -15.12 6.74 18.99
C TYR A 120 -15.63 5.38 18.54
N THR A 121 -16.92 5.12 18.69
CA THR A 121 -17.53 3.86 18.27
C THR A 121 -18.67 4.11 17.28
N PRO A 122 -19.04 3.13 16.43
CA PRO A 122 -20.10 3.28 15.45
C PRO A 122 -21.42 3.78 16.05
N ALA A 123 -21.98 4.81 15.44
CA ALA A 123 -23.32 5.34 15.66
C ALA A 123 -23.89 5.80 14.30
N ASP A 124 -25.20 5.69 14.13
CA ASP A 124 -25.88 5.99 12.85
C ASP A 124 -26.86 7.17 12.95
N GLN A 125 -27.08 7.72 14.14
CA GLN A 125 -28.08 8.75 14.41
C GLN A 125 -27.50 9.87 15.29
N GLY A 126 -28.16 11.02 15.24
CA GLY A 126 -27.80 12.16 16.08
C GLY A 126 -26.41 12.72 15.79
N VAL A 127 -25.91 13.51 16.74
CA VAL A 127 -24.58 14.11 16.65
C VAL A 127 -23.48 13.05 16.73
N GLU A 128 -23.74 11.94 17.42
CA GLU A 128 -22.86 10.79 17.55
C GLU A 128 -22.59 10.13 16.20
N GLY A 129 -23.60 10.03 15.33
CA GLY A 129 -23.42 9.56 13.95
C GLY A 129 -22.52 10.48 13.13
N SER A 130 -22.67 11.80 13.30
CA SER A 130 -21.80 12.79 12.66
C SER A 130 -20.36 12.73 13.19
N ILE A 131 -20.18 12.59 14.50
CA ILE A 131 -18.87 12.40 15.15
C ILE A 131 -18.19 11.13 14.61
N TRP A 132 -18.93 10.03 14.49
CA TRP A 132 -18.41 8.80 13.90
C TRP A 132 -17.98 8.98 12.44
N GLN A 133 -18.74 9.75 11.66
CA GLN A 133 -18.37 10.10 10.29
C GLN A 133 -17.07 10.93 10.24
N LEU A 134 -16.91 11.92 11.12
CA LEU A 134 -15.66 12.69 11.25
C LEU A 134 -14.49 11.79 11.66
N ALA A 135 -14.69 10.87 12.62
CA ALA A 135 -13.65 9.94 13.06
C ALA A 135 -13.13 9.07 11.91
N LYS A 136 -14.04 8.53 11.08
CA LYS A 136 -13.66 7.79 9.85
C LYS A 136 -12.90 8.67 8.86
N ALA A 137 -13.26 9.93 8.72
CA ALA A 137 -12.56 10.84 7.82
C ALA A 137 -11.15 11.19 8.32
N TYR A 138 -10.92 11.33 9.63
CA TYR A 138 -9.55 11.45 10.17
C TYR A 138 -8.71 10.18 9.93
N VAL A 139 -9.30 8.99 10.01
CA VAL A 139 -8.62 7.75 9.61
C VAL A 139 -8.27 7.79 8.13
N ALA A 140 -9.17 8.28 7.28
CA ALA A 140 -8.93 8.41 5.85
C ALA A 140 -7.83 9.44 5.53
N VAL A 141 -7.72 10.54 6.29
CA VAL A 141 -6.59 11.49 6.20
C VAL A 141 -5.26 10.80 6.47
N ASN A 142 -5.16 10.04 7.56
CA ASN A 142 -3.94 9.27 7.82
C ASN A 142 -3.66 8.23 6.72
N ASP A 143 -4.68 7.49 6.30
CA ASP A 143 -4.54 6.44 5.27
C ASP A 143 -4.12 7.03 3.92
N MET A 144 -4.60 8.23 3.56
CA MET A 144 -4.21 8.92 2.33
C MET A 144 -2.75 9.37 2.38
N GLY A 145 -2.30 9.97 3.48
CA GLY A 145 -0.89 10.34 3.62
C GLY A 145 0.05 9.13 3.58
N ILE A 146 -0.30 8.05 4.29
CA ILE A 146 0.47 6.80 4.29
C ILE A 146 0.43 6.12 2.92
N HIS A 147 -0.73 6.12 2.26
CA HIS A 147 -0.88 5.61 0.90
C HIS A 147 0.06 6.32 -0.06
N GLN A 148 -0.01 7.64 -0.15
CA GLN A 148 0.78 8.42 -1.10
C GLN A 148 2.28 8.37 -0.81
N LEU A 149 2.68 8.52 0.45
CA LEU A 149 4.09 8.66 0.83
C LEU A 149 4.84 7.34 1.00
N ILE A 150 4.12 6.28 1.38
CA ILE A 150 4.72 5.01 1.79
C ILE A 150 4.29 3.91 0.83
N SER A 151 3.00 3.58 0.76
CA SER A 151 2.52 2.47 -0.10
C SER A 151 2.80 2.71 -1.58
N HIS A 152 2.69 3.96 -2.03
CA HIS A 152 2.89 4.38 -3.41
C HIS A 152 4.31 4.90 -3.63
N TRP A 153 4.63 6.11 -3.18
CA TRP A 153 5.94 6.73 -3.45
C TRP A 153 7.12 5.87 -2.98
N LEU A 154 7.20 5.53 -1.69
CA LEU A 154 8.36 4.81 -1.17
C LEU A 154 8.43 3.40 -1.76
N ASN A 155 7.37 2.60 -1.56
CA ASN A 155 7.39 1.17 -1.81
C ASN A 155 7.28 0.80 -3.30
N THR A 156 7.10 1.77 -4.21
CA THR A 156 7.18 1.54 -5.65
C THR A 156 8.17 2.49 -6.32
N HIS A 157 7.89 3.79 -6.39
CA HIS A 157 8.69 4.76 -7.13
C HIS A 157 10.14 4.85 -6.62
N ALA A 158 10.32 5.15 -5.34
CA ALA A 158 11.63 5.44 -4.79
C ALA A 158 12.50 4.18 -4.69
N VAL A 159 11.93 3.05 -4.26
CA VAL A 159 12.69 1.81 -4.10
C VAL A 159 13.08 1.17 -5.43
N ILE A 160 12.35 1.40 -6.53
CA ILE A 160 12.67 0.77 -7.81
C ILE A 160 13.76 1.53 -8.59
N GLU A 161 13.88 2.86 -8.41
CA GLU A 161 14.84 3.70 -9.16
C GLU A 161 16.30 3.23 -9.03
N PRO A 162 16.81 2.82 -7.84
CA PRO A 162 18.13 2.20 -7.70
C PRO A 162 18.34 0.96 -8.59
N PHE A 163 17.32 0.13 -8.77
CA PHE A 163 17.38 -1.04 -9.65
C PHE A 163 17.51 -0.64 -11.12
N VAL A 164 16.83 0.44 -11.54
CA VAL A 164 16.96 0.98 -12.89
C VAL A 164 18.40 1.41 -13.16
N ILE A 165 18.98 2.17 -12.22
CA ILE A 165 20.32 2.74 -12.33
C ILE A 165 21.37 1.62 -12.38
N ALA A 166 21.35 0.71 -11.41
CA ALA A 166 22.32 -0.39 -11.34
C ALA A 166 22.22 -1.32 -12.55
N THR A 167 21.00 -1.61 -13.03
CA THR A 167 20.80 -2.47 -14.22
C THR A 167 21.44 -1.88 -15.46
N ASN A 168 21.26 -0.57 -15.70
CA ASN A 168 21.85 0.10 -16.86
C ASN A 168 23.37 0.28 -16.75
N ARG A 169 23.91 0.34 -15.53
CA ARG A 169 25.35 0.53 -15.29
C ARG A 169 26.15 -0.76 -15.34
N GLN A 170 25.58 -1.86 -14.86
CA GLN A 170 26.31 -3.11 -14.62
C GLN A 170 25.92 -4.25 -15.55
N LEU A 171 24.70 -4.25 -16.10
CA LEU A 171 24.24 -5.32 -16.99
C LEU A 171 24.20 -4.81 -18.44
N SER A 172 24.98 -5.46 -19.31
CA SER A 172 24.95 -5.19 -20.75
C SER A 172 23.54 -5.34 -21.32
N VAL A 173 23.20 -4.59 -22.37
CA VAL A 173 21.93 -4.78 -23.11
C VAL A 173 21.77 -6.20 -23.68
N LEU A 174 22.86 -6.94 -23.80
CA LEU A 174 22.86 -8.36 -24.20
C LEU A 174 22.56 -9.32 -23.05
N HIS A 175 22.78 -8.88 -21.80
CA HIS A 175 22.66 -9.68 -20.60
C HIS A 175 21.22 -10.18 -20.42
N PRO A 176 21.00 -11.45 -20.07
CA PRO A 176 19.64 -12.01 -19.93
C PRO A 176 18.84 -11.29 -18.83
N ILE A 177 19.44 -10.98 -17.69
CA ILE A 177 18.73 -10.25 -16.62
C ILE A 177 18.43 -8.79 -17.00
N HIS A 178 19.26 -8.14 -17.83
CA HIS A 178 18.90 -6.84 -18.40
C HIS A 178 17.65 -6.98 -19.27
N LYS A 179 17.63 -7.95 -20.18
CA LYS A 179 16.45 -8.23 -21.03
C LYS A 179 15.22 -8.63 -20.21
N LEU A 180 15.38 -9.32 -19.09
CA LEU A 180 14.25 -9.65 -18.22
C LEU A 180 13.65 -8.40 -17.56
N LEU A 181 14.49 -7.56 -16.96
CA LEU A 181 14.05 -6.47 -16.09
C LEU A 181 13.77 -5.15 -16.84
N TYR A 182 14.43 -4.90 -17.97
CA TYR A 182 14.34 -3.62 -18.68
C TYR A 182 12.91 -3.14 -19.00
N PRO A 183 11.95 -4.00 -19.46
CA PRO A 183 10.56 -3.56 -19.68
C PRO A 183 9.91 -3.00 -18.42
N HIS A 184 10.33 -3.47 -17.25
CA HIS A 184 9.76 -3.11 -15.95
C HIS A 184 10.34 -1.80 -15.40
N PHE A 185 11.17 -1.11 -16.17
CA PHE A 185 11.76 0.19 -15.80
C PHE A 185 11.32 1.32 -16.74
N ARG A 186 10.41 1.06 -17.68
CA ARG A 186 9.91 2.06 -18.63
C ARG A 186 9.35 3.27 -17.89
N ASN A 187 9.82 4.46 -18.28
CA ASN A 187 9.45 5.78 -17.76
C ASN A 187 9.72 6.04 -16.27
N THR A 188 10.18 5.07 -15.48
CA THR A 188 10.30 5.20 -14.02
C THR A 188 11.23 6.32 -13.56
N MET A 189 12.44 6.42 -14.14
CA MET A 189 13.35 7.53 -13.80
C MET A 189 12.80 8.88 -14.25
N ASN A 190 12.06 8.93 -15.37
CA ASN A 190 11.51 10.15 -15.92
C ASN A 190 10.38 10.69 -15.02
N ILE A 191 9.42 9.84 -14.65
CA ILE A 191 8.34 10.25 -13.74
C ILE A 191 8.87 10.59 -12.36
N ASN A 192 9.86 9.85 -11.84
CA ASN A 192 10.48 10.16 -10.56
C ASN A 192 11.23 11.50 -10.58
N ALA A 193 11.91 11.83 -11.68
CA ALA A 193 12.55 13.14 -11.83
C ALA A 193 11.52 14.28 -11.82
N LEU A 194 10.43 14.13 -12.58
CA LEU A 194 9.34 15.10 -12.59
C LEU A 194 8.66 15.22 -11.21
N ALA A 195 8.47 14.10 -10.51
CA ALA A 195 7.92 14.08 -9.16
C ALA A 195 8.83 14.83 -8.17
N ARG A 196 10.15 14.66 -8.25
CA ARG A 196 11.09 15.44 -7.44
C ARG A 196 11.02 16.94 -7.73
N GLU A 197 10.80 17.32 -8.98
CA GLU A 197 10.72 18.72 -9.39
C GLU A 197 9.39 19.39 -9.01
N THR A 198 8.27 18.66 -9.06
CA THR A 198 6.92 19.25 -9.00
C THR A 198 6.07 18.76 -7.83
N LEU A 199 6.22 17.50 -7.42
CA LEU A 199 5.37 16.87 -6.40
C LEU A 199 6.03 16.89 -5.01
N ALA A 200 7.22 16.33 -4.89
CA ALA A 200 7.97 16.13 -3.65
C ALA A 200 8.93 17.30 -3.30
N THR A 201 8.97 18.35 -4.14
CA THR A 201 9.74 19.56 -3.88
C THR A 201 9.15 20.38 -2.72
N CYS A 202 9.95 21.28 -2.16
CA CYS A 202 9.50 22.26 -1.16
C CYS A 202 8.37 23.12 -1.75
N GLY A 203 7.23 23.18 -1.08
CA GLY A 203 6.03 23.85 -1.58
C GLY A 203 5.35 23.15 -2.77
N GLY A 204 5.78 21.95 -3.13
CA GLY A 204 5.16 21.11 -4.15
C GLY A 204 3.83 20.52 -3.70
N PHE A 205 3.27 19.63 -4.51
CA PHE A 205 1.98 18.98 -4.25
C PHE A 205 1.93 18.31 -2.87
N VAL A 206 2.93 17.49 -2.56
CA VAL A 206 2.95 16.64 -1.37
C VAL A 206 2.97 17.47 -0.08
N GLU A 207 3.69 18.59 -0.05
CA GLU A 207 3.73 19.48 1.11
C GLU A 207 2.49 20.38 1.22
N THR A 208 1.82 20.65 0.11
CA THR A 208 0.68 21.58 0.07
C THR A 208 -0.64 20.89 0.39
N TYR A 209 -0.82 19.66 -0.08
CA TYR A 209 -2.12 18.99 -0.11
C TYR A 209 -2.23 17.77 0.82
N LEU A 210 -1.12 17.24 1.36
CA LEU A 210 -1.19 16.14 2.34
C LEU A 210 -1.03 16.65 3.77
N PHE A 211 -1.68 15.96 4.72
CA PHE A 211 -1.65 16.36 6.13
C PHE A 211 -0.25 16.50 6.75
N PRO A 212 0.81 15.73 6.37
CA PRO A 212 2.13 15.90 6.99
C PRO A 212 2.82 17.20 6.57
N ALA A 213 2.31 17.87 5.52
CA ALA A 213 2.86 19.09 4.97
C ALA A 213 4.37 18.98 4.70
N LYS A 214 5.18 19.95 5.15
CA LYS A 214 6.65 19.93 4.99
C LYS A 214 7.37 18.73 5.64
N TYR A 215 6.68 17.92 6.45
CA TYR A 215 7.24 16.71 7.06
C TYR A 215 6.94 15.45 6.24
N SER A 216 6.31 15.57 5.08
CA SER A 216 5.94 14.44 4.23
C SER A 216 7.11 13.56 3.81
N MET A 217 8.21 14.15 3.34
CA MET A 217 9.39 13.35 2.97
C MET A 217 10.16 12.82 4.18
N GLU A 218 10.13 13.51 5.33
CA GLU A 218 10.65 12.99 6.61
C GLU A 218 9.87 11.74 7.03
N MET A 219 8.54 11.72 6.86
CA MET A 219 7.70 10.56 7.14
C MET A 219 8.04 9.36 6.25
N SER A 220 8.22 9.59 4.95
CA SER A 220 8.62 8.55 3.99
C SER A 220 10.01 7.98 4.33
N ALA A 221 10.99 8.85 4.62
CA ALA A 221 12.33 8.44 5.02
C ALA A 221 12.35 7.68 6.37
N ALA A 222 11.49 8.07 7.32
CA ALA A 222 11.34 7.34 8.59
C ALA A 222 10.78 5.93 8.34
N ALA A 223 9.78 5.78 7.47
CA ALA A 223 9.22 4.47 7.10
C ALA A 223 10.23 3.56 6.38
N TYR A 224 11.14 4.13 5.59
CA TYR A 224 12.21 3.37 4.91
C TYR A 224 13.15 2.64 5.87
N LYS A 225 13.31 3.11 7.11
CA LYS A 225 14.13 2.43 8.13
C LYS A 225 13.63 0.99 8.39
N ASP A 226 12.32 0.78 8.34
CA ASP A 226 11.67 -0.52 8.56
C ASP A 226 11.41 -1.29 7.24
N TRP A 227 11.82 -0.74 6.09
CA TRP A 227 11.65 -1.40 4.81
C TRP A 227 12.60 -2.61 4.69
N VAL A 228 12.09 -3.72 4.18
CA VAL A 228 12.84 -4.97 4.02
C VAL A 228 12.52 -5.54 2.64
N PHE A 229 13.55 -5.74 1.80
CA PHE A 229 13.37 -6.13 0.40
C PHE A 229 12.62 -7.47 0.25
N ASN A 230 13.04 -8.50 1.00
CA ASN A 230 12.42 -9.83 0.89
C ASN A 230 10.96 -9.84 1.36
N GLU A 231 10.58 -8.91 2.23
CA GLU A 231 9.20 -8.76 2.71
C GLU A 231 8.31 -8.01 1.71
N GLN A 232 8.86 -7.49 0.60
CA GLN A 232 8.07 -6.95 -0.51
C GLN A 232 7.50 -8.06 -1.41
N ALA A 233 7.92 -9.31 -1.22
CA ALA A 233 7.26 -10.45 -1.81
C ALA A 233 5.83 -10.56 -1.27
N LEU A 234 4.82 -10.63 -2.15
CA LEU A 234 3.41 -10.62 -1.72
C LEU A 234 3.10 -11.71 -0.66
N PRO A 235 3.54 -12.97 -0.80
CA PRO A 235 3.30 -13.97 0.24
C PRO A 235 3.94 -13.61 1.59
N ALA A 236 5.15 -13.06 1.57
CA ALA A 236 5.86 -12.64 2.78
C ALA A 236 5.18 -11.46 3.47
N ASP A 237 4.72 -10.45 2.71
CA ASP A 237 3.95 -9.32 3.22
C ASP A 237 2.65 -9.78 3.91
N LEU A 238 1.89 -10.68 3.25
CA LEU A 238 0.63 -11.20 3.79
C LEU A 238 0.84 -11.94 5.12
N ILE A 239 1.91 -12.73 5.23
CA ILE A 239 2.29 -13.40 6.48
C ILE A 239 2.75 -12.39 7.53
N LYS A 240 3.61 -11.42 7.17
CA LYS A 240 4.13 -10.38 8.07
C LYS A 240 3.00 -9.60 8.71
N ARG A 241 2.00 -9.19 7.93
CA ARG A 241 0.80 -8.49 8.42
C ARG A 241 -0.14 -9.41 9.20
N GLY A 242 0.12 -10.72 9.22
CA GLY A 242 -0.68 -11.72 9.90
C GLY A 242 -2.04 -11.94 9.24
N VAL A 243 -2.21 -11.56 7.97
CA VAL A 243 -3.45 -11.76 7.21
C VAL A 243 -3.43 -13.07 6.40
N ALA A 244 -2.32 -13.78 6.42
CA ALA A 244 -2.14 -15.13 5.92
C ALA A 244 -1.25 -15.94 6.86
N VAL A 245 -1.27 -17.26 6.70
CA VAL A 245 -0.35 -18.20 7.36
C VAL A 245 0.25 -19.13 6.32
N GLU A 246 1.44 -19.67 6.61
CA GLU A 246 2.03 -20.74 5.79
C GLU A 246 1.09 -21.95 5.73
N ASP A 247 0.95 -22.51 4.54
CA ASP A 247 0.17 -23.70 4.28
C ASP A 247 0.67 -24.35 2.99
N SER A 248 1.53 -25.35 3.13
CA SER A 248 2.12 -26.08 2.00
C SER A 248 1.09 -26.85 1.16
N SER A 249 -0.14 -27.03 1.65
CA SER A 249 -1.24 -27.64 0.89
C SER A 249 -2.01 -26.64 0.03
N SER A 250 -1.85 -25.33 0.30
CA SER A 250 -2.45 -24.27 -0.49
C SER A 250 -1.64 -24.02 -1.78
N PRO A 251 -2.27 -23.65 -2.92
CA PRO A 251 -1.58 -23.50 -4.21
C PRO A 251 -0.41 -22.51 -4.21
N HIS A 252 -0.49 -21.50 -3.35
CA HIS A 252 0.51 -20.43 -3.23
C HIS A 252 1.42 -20.59 -2.01
N GLY A 253 1.41 -21.76 -1.36
CA GLY A 253 2.18 -22.03 -0.13
C GLY A 253 1.67 -21.29 1.11
N ILE A 254 0.60 -20.52 0.99
CA ILE A 254 -0.02 -19.75 2.07
C ILE A 254 -1.54 -19.83 2.01
N ARG A 255 -2.19 -19.66 3.16
CA ARG A 255 -3.63 -19.56 3.31
C ARG A 255 -4.03 -18.22 3.91
N LEU A 256 -4.90 -17.49 3.21
CA LEU A 256 -5.47 -16.23 3.68
C LEU A 256 -6.38 -16.46 4.90
N LEU A 257 -6.31 -15.56 5.88
CA LEU A 257 -7.21 -15.53 7.03
C LEU A 257 -8.49 -14.74 6.72
N ILE A 258 -8.39 -13.75 5.84
CA ILE A 258 -9.54 -13.09 5.21
C ILE A 258 -9.76 -13.75 3.86
N LEU A 259 -10.70 -14.70 3.80
CA LEU A 259 -10.90 -15.53 2.61
C LEU A 259 -11.36 -14.73 1.37
N ASP A 260 -12.07 -13.62 1.57
CA ASP A 260 -12.52 -12.71 0.52
C ASP A 260 -11.72 -11.39 0.61
N TYR A 261 -10.40 -11.47 0.40
CA TYR A 261 -9.50 -10.32 0.33
C TYR A 261 -9.11 -10.08 -1.13
N PRO A 262 -9.79 -9.16 -1.86
CA PRO A 262 -9.67 -9.08 -3.32
C PRO A 262 -8.26 -8.77 -3.82
N TYR A 263 -7.55 -7.80 -3.20
CA TYR A 263 -6.15 -7.52 -3.52
C TYR A 263 -5.24 -8.75 -3.35
N ALA A 264 -5.36 -9.45 -2.23
CA ALA A 264 -4.48 -10.58 -1.94
C ALA A 264 -4.78 -11.79 -2.83
N ILE A 265 -6.06 -12.10 -3.08
CA ILE A 265 -6.45 -13.22 -3.94
C ILE A 265 -5.96 -13.00 -5.37
N ASP A 266 -6.28 -11.84 -5.95
CA ASP A 266 -5.90 -11.54 -7.33
C ASP A 266 -4.38 -11.39 -7.43
N GLY A 267 -3.77 -10.73 -6.44
CA GLY A 267 -2.32 -10.50 -6.38
C GLY A 267 -1.53 -11.80 -6.31
N LEU A 268 -1.99 -12.82 -5.57
CA LEU A 268 -1.29 -14.10 -5.48
C LEU A 268 -1.27 -14.85 -6.81
N GLU A 269 -2.32 -14.73 -7.62
CA GLU A 269 -2.35 -15.31 -8.96
C GLU A 269 -1.36 -14.59 -9.90
N ILE A 270 -1.32 -13.25 -9.85
CA ILE A 270 -0.36 -12.45 -10.64
C ILE A 270 1.08 -12.74 -10.19
N TRP A 271 1.33 -12.78 -8.88
CA TRP A 271 2.62 -13.14 -8.28
C TRP A 271 3.09 -14.53 -8.76
N ALA A 272 2.21 -15.53 -8.72
CA ALA A 272 2.53 -16.88 -9.17
C ALA A 272 2.86 -16.92 -10.67
N ALA A 273 2.14 -16.15 -11.50
CA ALA A 273 2.44 -16.04 -12.92
C ALA A 273 3.81 -15.40 -13.18
N ILE A 274 4.14 -14.30 -12.48
CA ILE A 274 5.46 -13.66 -12.56
C ILE A 274 6.55 -14.64 -12.11
N ASN A 275 6.37 -15.30 -10.97
CA ASN A 275 7.37 -16.23 -10.45
C ASN A 275 7.60 -17.42 -11.39
N SER A 276 6.54 -17.98 -12.00
CA SER A 276 6.67 -19.05 -12.99
C SER A 276 7.46 -18.57 -14.21
N TRP A 277 7.13 -17.38 -14.74
CA TRP A 277 7.84 -16.77 -15.87
C TRP A 277 9.33 -16.59 -15.57
N VAL A 278 9.66 -15.93 -14.46
CA VAL A 278 11.05 -15.68 -14.02
C VAL A 278 11.79 -16.99 -13.79
N THR A 279 11.14 -17.98 -13.17
CA THR A 279 11.74 -19.30 -12.92
C THR A 279 12.14 -19.99 -14.22
N GLU A 280 11.26 -20.04 -15.21
CA GLU A 280 11.54 -20.66 -16.51
C GLU A 280 12.66 -19.90 -17.24
N TYR A 281 12.59 -18.57 -17.24
CA TYR A 281 13.59 -17.70 -17.87
C TYR A 281 14.98 -17.87 -17.24
N CYS A 282 15.10 -17.75 -15.93
CA CYS A 282 16.37 -17.87 -15.22
C CYS A 282 16.96 -19.28 -15.33
N LYS A 283 16.14 -20.35 -15.29
CA LYS A 283 16.62 -21.74 -15.50
C LYS A 283 17.14 -21.97 -16.93
N PHE A 284 16.70 -21.19 -17.91
CA PHE A 284 17.25 -21.25 -19.25
C PHE A 284 18.70 -20.72 -19.30
N TYR A 285 18.98 -19.54 -18.73
CA TYR A 285 20.31 -18.93 -18.79
C TYR A 285 21.27 -19.42 -17.69
N TYR A 286 20.77 -19.71 -16.49
CA TYR A 286 21.57 -20.14 -15.33
C TYR A 286 21.27 -21.62 -15.01
N LYS A 287 22.20 -22.50 -15.39
CA LYS A 287 22.02 -23.96 -15.24
C LYS A 287 22.27 -24.46 -13.82
N SER A 288 23.11 -23.76 -13.06
CA SER A 288 23.47 -24.07 -11.68
C SER A 288 23.74 -22.79 -10.89
N ASP A 289 23.83 -22.92 -9.56
CA ASP A 289 24.25 -21.81 -8.70
C ASP A 289 25.65 -21.30 -9.07
N GLU A 290 26.54 -22.19 -9.50
CA GLU A 290 27.87 -21.83 -9.97
C GLU A 290 27.84 -20.86 -11.17
N THR A 291 26.86 -20.98 -12.07
CA THR A 291 26.71 -20.02 -13.19
C THR A 291 26.29 -18.63 -12.72
N VAL A 292 25.56 -18.51 -11.61
CA VAL A 292 25.21 -17.23 -10.97
C VAL A 292 26.44 -16.62 -10.30
N GLN A 293 27.21 -17.43 -9.60
CA GLN A 293 28.43 -17.01 -8.89
C GLN A 293 29.53 -16.50 -9.83
N LYS A 294 29.65 -17.12 -11.01
CA LYS A 294 30.66 -16.77 -12.02
C LYS A 294 30.26 -15.59 -12.91
N ASP A 295 29.02 -15.13 -12.85
CA ASP A 295 28.52 -14.03 -13.66
C ASP A 295 28.97 -12.68 -13.07
N THR A 296 30.05 -12.12 -13.63
CA THR A 296 30.67 -10.90 -13.10
C THR A 296 29.79 -9.67 -13.23
N GLU A 297 28.96 -9.58 -14.29
CA GLU A 297 28.01 -8.46 -14.47
C GLU A 297 26.92 -8.55 -13.40
N LEU A 298 26.35 -9.74 -13.19
CA LEU A 298 25.32 -9.97 -12.18
C LEU A 298 25.82 -9.71 -10.75
N GLN A 299 27.03 -10.17 -10.41
CA GLN A 299 27.63 -9.91 -9.10
C GLN A 299 27.89 -8.41 -8.89
N ALA A 300 28.38 -7.71 -9.91
CA ALA A 300 28.62 -6.27 -9.83
C ALA A 300 27.30 -5.48 -9.71
N TRP A 301 26.26 -5.87 -10.47
CA TRP A 301 24.92 -5.32 -10.41
C TRP A 301 24.33 -5.39 -9.01
N TRP A 302 24.32 -6.60 -8.43
CA TRP A 302 23.73 -6.79 -7.10
C TRP A 302 24.53 -6.07 -6.01
N LYS A 303 25.86 -6.06 -6.14
CA LYS A 303 26.75 -5.33 -5.24
C LYS A 303 26.47 -3.82 -5.26
N GLU A 304 26.47 -3.19 -6.44
CA GLU A 304 26.21 -1.74 -6.56
C GLU A 304 24.80 -1.39 -6.08
N LEU A 305 23.80 -2.20 -6.42
CA LEU A 305 22.44 -2.00 -5.93
C LEU A 305 22.38 -1.96 -4.40
N ARG A 306 22.99 -2.93 -3.72
CA ARG A 306 22.97 -3.03 -2.26
C ARG A 306 23.82 -1.94 -1.60
N GLU A 307 25.05 -1.75 -2.08
CA GLU A 307 26.05 -0.91 -1.40
C GLU A 307 25.92 0.57 -1.71
N GLU A 308 25.40 0.92 -2.90
CA GLU A 308 25.23 2.31 -3.35
C GLU A 308 23.74 2.66 -3.52
N GLY A 309 22.98 1.83 -4.25
CA GLY A 309 21.58 2.10 -4.57
C GLY A 309 20.66 2.18 -3.34
N HIS A 310 20.74 1.16 -2.49
CA HIS A 310 20.11 1.11 -1.16
C HIS A 310 21.17 1.21 -0.05
N GLY A 311 22.21 2.03 -0.27
CA GLY A 311 23.42 2.07 0.56
C GLY A 311 23.19 2.30 2.05
N ASP A 312 22.14 3.03 2.44
CA ASP A 312 21.76 3.25 3.84
C ASP A 312 21.37 1.96 4.59
N LYS A 313 21.07 0.90 3.85
CA LYS A 313 20.64 -0.41 4.36
C LYS A 313 21.56 -1.55 3.92
N LYS A 314 22.76 -1.25 3.42
CA LYS A 314 23.68 -2.24 2.84
C LYS A 314 24.12 -3.35 3.81
N ASP A 315 24.17 -3.03 5.10
CA ASP A 315 24.65 -3.92 6.16
C ASP A 315 23.55 -4.81 6.76
N GLU A 316 22.31 -4.66 6.28
CA GLU A 316 21.18 -5.45 6.75
C GLU A 316 21.32 -6.93 6.37
N ALA A 317 21.18 -7.83 7.34
CA ALA A 317 21.44 -9.25 7.16
C ALA A 317 20.43 -9.97 6.24
N TRP A 318 19.28 -9.34 5.98
CA TRP A 318 18.22 -9.92 5.15
C TRP A 318 18.49 -9.79 3.64
N TRP A 319 19.49 -9.01 3.20
CA TRP A 319 19.82 -8.95 1.78
C TRP A 319 20.22 -10.33 1.24
N PRO A 320 19.58 -10.81 0.15
CA PRO A 320 20.06 -11.97 -0.58
C PRO A 320 21.54 -11.80 -0.97
N LYS A 321 22.30 -12.90 -0.96
CA LYS A 321 23.74 -12.85 -1.29
C LYS A 321 24.00 -12.91 -2.79
N MET A 322 22.97 -13.24 -3.58
CA MET A 322 23.05 -13.45 -5.02
C MET A 322 24.07 -14.54 -5.40
N GLN A 323 24.07 -15.65 -4.66
CA GLN A 323 24.99 -16.78 -4.87
C GLN A 323 24.28 -18.03 -5.42
N THR A 324 22.95 -18.04 -5.41
CA THR A 324 22.14 -19.15 -5.90
C THR A 324 21.16 -18.70 -6.97
N ARG A 325 20.75 -19.65 -7.81
CA ARG A 325 19.70 -19.40 -8.81
C ARG A 325 18.36 -19.07 -8.16
N GLN A 326 18.07 -19.65 -6.99
CA GLN A 326 16.83 -19.35 -6.28
C GLN A 326 16.79 -17.90 -5.81
N GLU A 327 17.89 -17.39 -5.23
CA GLU A 327 17.99 -15.97 -4.85
C GLU A 327 17.78 -15.05 -6.06
N LEU A 328 18.37 -15.36 -7.22
CA LEU A 328 18.16 -14.58 -8.45
C LEU A 328 16.68 -14.58 -8.87
N ILE A 329 16.04 -15.75 -8.88
CA ILE A 329 14.62 -15.88 -9.24
C ILE A 329 13.75 -15.06 -8.27
N ASP A 330 13.98 -15.16 -6.98
CA ASP A 330 13.21 -14.47 -5.96
C ASP A 330 13.39 -12.96 -6.08
N CYS A 331 14.63 -12.48 -6.22
CA CYS A 331 14.92 -11.05 -6.41
C CYS A 331 14.25 -10.49 -7.66
N CYS A 332 14.37 -11.16 -8.81
CA CYS A 332 13.73 -10.72 -10.05
C CYS A 332 12.20 -10.75 -9.94
N THR A 333 11.63 -11.76 -9.27
CA THR A 333 10.17 -11.82 -9.02
C THR A 333 9.71 -10.63 -8.19
N ILE A 334 10.42 -10.28 -7.11
CA ILE A 334 10.11 -9.12 -6.25
C ILE A 334 10.20 -7.82 -7.06
N ILE A 335 11.27 -7.61 -7.82
CA ILE A 335 11.47 -6.40 -8.63
C ILE A 335 10.31 -6.23 -9.61
N ILE A 336 9.96 -7.28 -10.37
CA ILE A 336 8.87 -7.23 -11.34
C ILE A 336 7.53 -7.01 -10.64
N TRP A 337 7.28 -7.66 -9.50
CA TRP A 337 6.07 -7.45 -8.71
C TRP A 337 5.91 -5.99 -8.24
N ILE A 338 6.96 -5.41 -7.67
CA ILE A 338 6.97 -4.00 -7.22
C ILE A 338 6.68 -3.07 -8.39
N ALA A 339 7.41 -3.25 -9.49
CA ALA A 339 7.35 -2.38 -10.65
C ALA A 339 6.02 -2.46 -11.40
N SER A 340 5.34 -3.61 -11.37
CA SER A 340 4.10 -3.84 -12.10
C SER A 340 2.87 -3.86 -11.18
N ALA A 341 2.54 -5.04 -10.66
CA ALA A 341 1.26 -5.31 -10.01
C ALA A 341 1.09 -4.57 -8.67
N LEU A 342 2.16 -4.39 -7.88
CA LEU A 342 2.07 -3.60 -6.64
C LEU A 342 1.75 -2.14 -6.95
N HIS A 343 2.54 -1.50 -7.82
CA HIS A 343 2.29 -0.13 -8.29
C HIS A 343 0.89 0.01 -8.87
N ALA A 344 0.48 -0.88 -9.76
CA ALA A 344 -0.84 -0.83 -10.37
C ALA A 344 -1.98 -0.86 -9.32
N ALA A 345 -1.86 -1.73 -8.31
CA ALA A 345 -2.85 -1.87 -7.25
C ALA A 345 -2.96 -0.65 -6.33
N VAL A 346 -1.89 0.15 -6.21
CA VAL A 346 -1.88 1.36 -5.38
C VAL A 346 -1.97 2.66 -6.19
N ASN A 347 -1.87 2.62 -7.52
CA ASN A 347 -1.91 3.79 -8.38
C ASN A 347 -3.26 3.97 -9.12
N PHE A 348 -3.66 3.03 -9.98
CA PHE A 348 -4.75 3.25 -10.96
C PHE A 348 -6.16 3.31 -10.35
N GLY A 349 -6.29 3.09 -9.04
CA GLY A 349 -7.52 3.35 -8.30
C GLY A 349 -7.63 4.77 -7.77
N LEU A 350 -6.57 5.58 -7.83
CA LEU A 350 -6.46 6.85 -7.12
C LEU A 350 -7.65 7.76 -7.40
N TYR A 351 -7.96 8.07 -8.66
CA TYR A 351 -9.14 8.87 -9.00
C TYR A 351 -10.46 8.14 -8.71
N SER A 352 -10.55 6.84 -9.02
CA SER A 352 -11.79 6.06 -8.84
C SER A 352 -12.28 6.02 -7.39
N TYR A 353 -11.37 6.09 -6.42
CA TYR A 353 -11.71 6.11 -5.00
C TYR A 353 -11.53 7.49 -4.35
N ALA A 354 -10.53 8.28 -4.76
CA ALA A 354 -10.19 9.56 -4.15
C ALA A 354 -10.65 10.78 -4.95
N GLY A 355 -11.15 10.62 -6.17
CA GLY A 355 -11.75 11.71 -6.95
C GLY A 355 -13.02 12.30 -6.31
N PHE A 356 -13.63 11.58 -5.37
CA PHE A 356 -14.60 12.15 -4.43
C PHE A 356 -13.94 12.37 -3.07
N LEU A 357 -13.38 13.56 -2.85
CA LEU A 357 -12.55 13.87 -1.66
C LEU A 357 -13.21 13.53 -0.32
N PRO A 358 -14.53 13.67 -0.08
CA PRO A 358 -15.12 13.24 1.18
C PRO A 358 -14.93 11.74 1.49
N ASN A 359 -14.69 10.90 0.49
CA ASN A 359 -14.34 9.48 0.69
C ASN A 359 -12.86 9.29 1.08
N ARG A 360 -11.96 10.15 0.58
CA ARG A 360 -10.52 10.06 0.81
C ARG A 360 -9.90 11.46 1.03
N PRO A 361 -10.27 12.15 2.12
CA PRO A 361 -9.67 13.45 2.43
C PRO A 361 -8.17 13.29 2.64
N SER A 362 -7.39 14.25 2.14
CA SER A 362 -5.92 14.26 2.18
C SER A 362 -5.35 15.02 3.38
N LEU A 363 -6.14 15.96 3.92
CA LEU A 363 -5.82 16.75 5.10
C LEU A 363 -7.08 17.17 5.87
N SER A 364 -6.86 17.67 7.08
CA SER A 364 -7.87 18.31 7.92
C SER A 364 -7.34 19.61 8.51
N TRP A 365 -8.19 20.63 8.57
CA TRP A 365 -7.87 21.96 9.09
C TRP A 365 -8.20 22.11 10.57
N ASN A 366 -9.17 21.33 11.05
CA ASN A 366 -9.68 21.40 12.41
C ASN A 366 -9.60 20.04 13.10
N LEU A 367 -9.48 20.09 14.43
CA LEU A 367 -9.68 18.92 15.30
C LEU A 367 -11.18 18.67 15.50
N MET A 368 -11.53 17.48 15.97
CA MET A 368 -12.90 17.11 16.35
C MET A 368 -13.58 18.22 17.19
N PRO A 369 -14.80 18.67 16.83
CA PRO A 369 -15.55 19.62 17.65
C PRO A 369 -15.82 19.07 19.06
N GLU A 370 -15.61 19.91 20.08
CA GLU A 370 -15.83 19.54 21.48
C GLU A 370 -17.22 19.98 21.97
N PRO A 371 -17.90 19.20 22.84
CA PRO A 371 -19.18 19.59 23.42
C PRO A 371 -19.15 21.00 24.03
N GLY A 372 -20.10 21.83 23.64
CA GLY A 372 -20.20 23.24 24.06
C GLY A 372 -19.48 24.24 23.16
N SER A 373 -18.74 23.80 22.14
CA SER A 373 -18.20 24.68 21.10
C SER A 373 -19.27 25.05 20.06
N ALA A 374 -19.06 26.17 19.35
CA ALA A 374 -19.96 26.60 18.28
C ALA A 374 -20.02 25.58 17.13
N GLU A 375 -18.88 24.95 16.83
CA GLU A 375 -18.74 23.91 15.81
C GLU A 375 -19.50 22.64 16.20
N TYR A 376 -19.56 22.30 17.50
CA TYR A 376 -20.34 21.16 17.97
C TYR A 376 -21.86 21.42 17.87
N GLU A 377 -22.32 22.64 18.16
CA GLU A 377 -23.72 23.02 17.95
C GLU A 377 -24.07 23.09 16.44
N GLU A 378 -23.13 23.53 15.58
CA GLU A 378 -23.31 23.45 14.14
C GLU A 378 -23.34 21.99 13.66
N LEU A 379 -22.54 21.09 14.24
CA LEU A 379 -22.51 19.65 13.88
C LEU A 379 -23.87 18.99 14.11
N LYS A 380 -24.60 19.38 15.17
CA LYS A 380 -25.95 18.86 15.46
C LYS A 380 -26.98 19.22 14.39
N THR A 381 -26.81 20.37 13.74
CA THR A 381 -27.84 20.95 12.86
C THR A 381 -27.45 20.91 11.38
N ASN A 382 -26.15 20.93 11.08
CA ASN A 382 -25.59 20.96 9.73
C ASN A 382 -24.26 20.18 9.65
N PRO A 383 -24.30 18.85 9.77
CA PRO A 383 -23.11 18.02 9.82
C PRO A 383 -22.26 18.08 8.55
N ASP A 384 -22.89 18.19 7.38
CA ASP A 384 -22.18 18.28 6.09
C ASP A 384 -21.33 19.55 6.01
N LYS A 385 -21.85 20.68 6.50
CA LYS A 385 -21.10 21.94 6.55
C LYS A 385 -19.90 21.84 7.49
N VAL A 386 -20.04 21.20 8.65
CA VAL A 386 -18.91 20.99 9.56
C VAL A 386 -17.87 20.04 8.94
N PHE A 387 -18.31 18.98 8.26
CA PHE A 387 -17.42 18.08 7.52
C PHE A 387 -16.57 18.87 6.49
N LEU A 388 -17.23 19.65 5.63
CA LEU A 388 -16.55 20.43 4.58
C LEU A 388 -15.64 21.55 5.14
N LYS A 389 -15.97 22.11 6.31
CA LYS A 389 -15.09 23.05 7.03
C LYS A 389 -13.89 22.37 7.70
N THR A 390 -14.02 21.08 8.03
CA THR A 390 -13.00 20.33 8.77
C THR A 390 -11.94 19.78 7.85
N PHE A 391 -12.32 19.32 6.66
CA PHE A 391 -11.41 18.67 5.71
C PHE A 391 -11.03 19.60 4.55
N VAL A 392 -10.72 19.02 3.39
CA VAL A 392 -10.10 19.69 2.25
C VAL A 392 -11.01 20.84 1.72
N PRO A 393 -10.50 22.09 1.67
CA PRO A 393 -11.19 23.22 1.06
C PRO A 393 -11.48 23.02 -0.43
N GLN A 394 -12.44 23.77 -0.97
CA GLN A 394 -12.91 23.62 -2.34
C GLN A 394 -11.81 23.78 -3.41
N LEU A 395 -10.95 24.79 -3.30
CA LEU A 395 -9.88 25.01 -4.29
C LEU A 395 -8.85 23.87 -4.26
N GLN A 396 -8.46 23.41 -3.07
CA GLN A 396 -7.53 22.29 -2.92
C GLN A 396 -8.16 21.00 -3.47
N THR A 397 -9.44 20.77 -3.21
CA THR A 397 -10.22 19.65 -3.76
C THR A 397 -10.12 19.60 -5.29
N LEU A 398 -10.33 20.73 -5.98
CA LEU A 398 -10.25 20.77 -7.44
C LEU A 398 -8.86 20.40 -7.96
N LEU A 399 -7.81 20.94 -7.34
CA LEU A 399 -6.43 20.69 -7.76
C LEU A 399 -6.00 19.24 -7.48
N GLU A 400 -6.36 18.69 -6.33
CA GLU A 400 -6.12 17.28 -5.99
C GLU A 400 -6.84 16.34 -6.94
N MET A 401 -8.12 16.59 -7.24
CA MET A 401 -8.87 15.80 -8.22
C MET A 401 -8.18 15.80 -9.59
N SER A 402 -7.69 16.94 -10.07
CA SER A 402 -6.97 17.03 -11.34
C SER A 402 -5.69 16.21 -11.34
N ILE A 403 -4.89 16.27 -10.27
CA ILE A 403 -3.67 15.46 -10.14
C ILE A 403 -4.02 13.97 -10.07
N PHE A 404 -4.99 13.58 -9.26
CA PHE A 404 -5.44 12.19 -9.17
C PHE A 404 -5.95 11.66 -10.51
N GLU A 405 -6.63 12.50 -11.30
CA GLU A 405 -7.08 12.12 -12.64
C GLU A 405 -5.87 11.80 -13.53
N VAL A 406 -4.88 12.70 -13.61
CA VAL A 406 -3.67 12.50 -14.41
C VAL A 406 -2.94 11.23 -14.01
N LEU A 407 -2.69 11.03 -12.71
CA LEU A 407 -1.94 9.88 -12.21
C LEU A 407 -2.66 8.53 -12.39
N SER A 408 -3.99 8.56 -12.59
CA SER A 408 -4.80 7.34 -12.76
C SER A 408 -5.03 6.97 -14.23
N ARG A 409 -4.48 7.71 -15.19
CA ARG A 409 -4.68 7.46 -16.62
C ARG A 409 -3.58 6.57 -17.17
N HIS A 410 -3.97 5.65 -18.05
CA HIS A 410 -3.04 4.93 -18.89
C HIS A 410 -2.79 5.71 -20.17
N ASP A 411 -1.52 5.85 -20.54
CA ASP A 411 -1.13 6.38 -21.85
C ASP A 411 -1.52 5.42 -22.97
N SER A 412 -1.67 5.95 -24.19
CA SER A 412 -2.08 5.18 -25.36
C SER A 412 -1.00 4.23 -25.87
N ASP A 413 0.26 4.51 -25.54
CA ASP A 413 1.44 3.70 -25.85
C ASP A 413 1.97 2.92 -24.63
N GLU A 414 1.14 2.75 -23.58
CA GLU A 414 1.49 1.95 -22.40
C GLU A 414 1.75 0.49 -22.78
N VAL A 415 2.72 -0.13 -22.09
CA VAL A 415 3.08 -1.54 -22.25
C VAL A 415 2.73 -2.31 -20.98
N TYR A 416 1.68 -3.13 -21.08
CA TYR A 416 1.15 -3.90 -19.97
C TYR A 416 1.98 -5.15 -19.66
N LEU A 417 1.76 -5.72 -18.47
CA LEU A 417 2.36 -6.96 -18.04
C LEU A 417 2.03 -8.08 -19.03
N GLY A 418 3.07 -8.80 -19.48
CA GLY A 418 2.94 -9.78 -20.57
C GLY A 418 2.99 -9.15 -21.98
N GLN A 419 3.36 -7.89 -22.10
CA GLN A 419 3.69 -7.25 -23.38
C GLN A 419 5.14 -6.77 -23.37
N ARG A 420 5.69 -6.53 -24.57
CA ARG A 420 7.02 -5.95 -24.77
C ARG A 420 6.98 -4.98 -25.95
N ASP A 421 7.80 -3.95 -25.88
CA ASP A 421 7.92 -2.91 -26.93
C ASP A 421 8.34 -3.46 -28.30
N SER A 422 9.08 -4.57 -28.32
CA SER A 422 9.53 -5.21 -29.55
C SER A 422 9.35 -6.72 -29.47
N PRO A 423 8.81 -7.37 -30.53
CA PRO A 423 8.73 -8.83 -30.60
C PRO A 423 10.11 -9.50 -30.75
N GLU A 424 11.13 -8.76 -31.19
CA GLU A 424 12.48 -9.26 -31.48
C GLU A 424 13.48 -9.03 -30.33
N TRP A 425 12.98 -8.87 -29.11
CA TRP A 425 13.80 -8.60 -27.92
C TRP A 425 14.82 -9.72 -27.59
N THR A 426 14.60 -10.93 -28.10
CA THR A 426 15.59 -12.02 -28.10
C THR A 426 15.40 -12.96 -29.29
N LYS A 427 16.46 -13.70 -29.64
CA LYS A 427 16.41 -14.80 -30.63
C LYS A 427 16.31 -16.18 -29.99
N ASP A 428 16.41 -16.24 -28.66
CA ASP A 428 16.35 -17.50 -27.90
C ASP A 428 14.92 -18.02 -27.88
N LYS A 429 14.68 -19.22 -28.42
CA LYS A 429 13.34 -19.74 -28.64
C LYS A 429 12.63 -20.08 -27.34
N GLU A 430 13.33 -20.70 -26.39
CA GLU A 430 12.74 -21.17 -25.14
C GLU A 430 12.23 -20.02 -24.26
N PRO A 431 12.97 -18.90 -24.08
CA PRO A 431 12.45 -17.69 -23.46
C PRO A 431 11.22 -17.10 -24.16
N LEU A 432 11.15 -17.11 -25.50
CA LEU A 432 9.97 -16.63 -26.23
C LEU A 432 8.74 -17.49 -25.93
N VAL A 433 8.88 -18.82 -25.97
CA VAL A 433 7.78 -19.75 -25.65
C VAL A 433 7.37 -19.66 -24.18
N ALA A 434 8.32 -19.48 -23.26
CA ALA A 434 8.02 -19.25 -21.85
C ALA A 434 7.26 -17.92 -21.64
N PHE A 435 7.57 -16.88 -22.43
CA PHE A 435 6.82 -15.62 -22.39
C PHE A 435 5.40 -15.79 -22.91
N GLU A 436 5.17 -16.57 -23.97
CA GLU A 436 3.82 -16.90 -24.46
C GLU A 436 2.98 -17.63 -23.40
N ARG A 437 3.60 -18.57 -22.64
CA ARG A 437 2.94 -19.22 -21.50
C ARG A 437 2.54 -18.21 -20.43
N PHE A 438 3.44 -17.28 -20.09
CA PHE A 438 3.15 -16.21 -19.14
C PHE A 438 1.96 -15.36 -19.58
N VAL A 439 1.92 -14.95 -20.85
CA VAL A 439 0.79 -14.19 -21.42
C VAL A 439 -0.52 -14.96 -21.33
N LYS A 440 -0.48 -16.27 -21.60
CA LYS A 440 -1.67 -17.12 -21.47
C LYS A 440 -2.16 -17.17 -20.02
N MET A 441 -1.26 -17.36 -19.06
CA MET A 441 -1.61 -17.37 -17.64
C MET A 441 -2.28 -16.06 -17.21
N LEU A 442 -1.76 -14.91 -17.66
CA LEU A 442 -2.38 -13.61 -17.37
C LEU A 442 -3.81 -13.51 -17.93
N ASN A 443 -4.05 -13.95 -19.17
CA ASN A 443 -5.41 -13.95 -19.73
C ASN A 443 -6.37 -14.86 -18.94
N ASP A 444 -5.89 -16.03 -18.48
CA ASP A 444 -6.68 -16.95 -17.67
C ASP A 444 -7.02 -16.33 -16.29
N ILE A 445 -6.07 -15.59 -15.70
CA ILE A 445 -6.28 -14.83 -14.46
C ILE A 445 -7.35 -13.76 -14.66
N GLU A 446 -7.28 -12.97 -15.73
CA GLU A 446 -8.28 -11.94 -16.03
C GLU A 446 -9.70 -12.53 -16.06
N ASN A 447 -9.88 -13.64 -16.79
CA ASN A 447 -11.15 -14.35 -16.86
C ASN A 447 -11.65 -14.81 -15.49
N ARG A 448 -10.75 -15.33 -14.65
CA ARG A 448 -11.08 -15.74 -13.28
C ARG A 448 -11.54 -14.55 -12.44
N ILE A 449 -10.84 -13.42 -12.51
CA ILE A 449 -11.22 -12.21 -11.76
C ILE A 449 -12.60 -11.72 -12.21
N MET A 450 -12.88 -11.72 -13.52
CA MET A 450 -14.21 -11.37 -14.06
C MET A 450 -15.32 -12.26 -13.50
N ILE A 451 -15.12 -13.58 -13.48
CA ILE A 451 -16.07 -14.55 -12.91
C ILE A 451 -16.29 -14.25 -11.43
N MET A 452 -15.22 -14.04 -10.66
CA MET A 452 -15.31 -13.75 -9.23
C MET A 452 -16.06 -12.44 -8.94
N ASN A 453 -15.79 -11.38 -9.71
CA ASN A 453 -16.46 -10.08 -9.61
C ASN A 453 -17.98 -10.18 -9.87
N SER A 454 -18.42 -11.13 -10.68
CA SER A 454 -19.84 -11.37 -10.98
C SER A 454 -20.58 -12.18 -9.90
N HIS A 455 -19.85 -12.88 -9.03
CA HIS A 455 -20.42 -13.89 -8.15
C HIS A 455 -20.74 -13.34 -6.75
N LYS A 456 -22.02 -13.37 -6.37
CA LYS A 456 -22.57 -12.71 -5.16
C LYS A 456 -21.98 -13.17 -3.82
N SER A 457 -21.28 -14.30 -3.79
CA SER A 457 -20.60 -14.79 -2.58
C SER A 457 -19.36 -13.95 -2.22
N TRP A 458 -18.75 -13.25 -3.17
CA TRP A 458 -17.55 -12.43 -2.98
C TRP A 458 -17.93 -10.97 -2.71
N LYS A 459 -18.43 -10.72 -1.51
CA LYS A 459 -19.05 -9.45 -1.12
C LYS A 459 -18.04 -8.30 -1.07
N ASN A 460 -16.79 -8.57 -0.67
CA ASN A 460 -15.77 -7.54 -0.51
C ASN A 460 -15.26 -7.01 -1.85
N ARG A 461 -15.53 -7.70 -2.97
CA ARG A 461 -15.07 -7.32 -4.31
C ARG A 461 -15.78 -6.11 -4.89
N SER A 462 -17.05 -5.91 -4.55
CA SER A 462 -17.85 -4.79 -5.09
C SER A 462 -18.40 -3.86 -4.00
N GLY A 463 -18.63 -4.41 -2.79
CA GLY A 463 -19.19 -3.67 -1.67
C GLY A 463 -20.56 -3.02 -1.97
N PRO A 464 -21.03 -2.14 -1.08
CA PRO A 464 -22.30 -1.42 -1.26
C PRO A 464 -22.24 -0.39 -2.39
N VAL A 465 -21.04 0.08 -2.76
CA VAL A 465 -20.82 1.04 -3.86
C VAL A 465 -20.95 0.41 -5.25
N LYS A 466 -21.03 -0.93 -5.33
CA LYS A 466 -21.19 -1.71 -6.57
C LYS A 466 -20.11 -1.43 -7.61
N VAL A 467 -18.87 -1.20 -7.16
CA VAL A 467 -17.69 -1.01 -8.01
C VAL A 467 -16.83 -2.27 -7.91
N PRO A 468 -16.81 -3.14 -8.93
CA PRO A 468 -16.01 -4.36 -8.89
C PRO A 468 -14.51 -4.08 -8.79
N TYR A 469 -13.78 -4.90 -8.05
CA TYR A 469 -12.33 -4.79 -7.94
C TYR A 469 -11.65 -5.29 -9.22
N THR A 470 -11.10 -4.34 -9.99
CA THR A 470 -10.47 -4.59 -11.31
C THR A 470 -9.01 -4.12 -11.39
N LEU A 471 -8.44 -3.58 -10.31
CA LEU A 471 -7.09 -2.98 -10.30
C LEU A 471 -5.96 -3.97 -10.67
N LEU A 472 -6.21 -5.27 -10.55
CA LEU A 472 -5.26 -6.33 -10.90
C LEU A 472 -5.66 -7.11 -12.16
N PHE A 473 -6.49 -6.52 -13.03
CA PHE A 473 -6.64 -7.03 -14.40
C PHE A 473 -5.34 -6.76 -15.15
N PRO A 474 -4.75 -7.76 -15.83
CA PRO A 474 -3.48 -7.58 -16.53
C PRO A 474 -3.49 -6.48 -17.59
N LYS A 475 -4.61 -6.33 -18.32
CA LYS A 475 -4.68 -5.41 -19.47
C LYS A 475 -5.72 -4.31 -19.29
N SER A 476 -5.50 -3.20 -19.98
CA SER A 476 -6.47 -2.11 -20.10
C SER A 476 -6.46 -1.46 -21.48
N GLN A 477 -7.33 -0.47 -21.62
CA GLN A 477 -7.33 0.50 -22.71
C GLN A 477 -6.75 1.82 -22.19
N GLU A 478 -6.46 2.75 -23.11
CA GLU A 478 -6.03 4.10 -22.74
C GLU A 478 -7.04 4.82 -21.82
N GLY A 479 -6.53 5.75 -21.03
CA GLY A 479 -7.33 6.63 -20.18
C GLY A 479 -7.63 6.08 -18.79
N LEU A 480 -8.69 6.60 -18.18
CA LEU A 480 -9.02 6.38 -16.78
C LEU A 480 -9.96 5.18 -16.63
N THR A 481 -9.38 4.00 -16.41
CA THR A 481 -10.11 2.72 -16.53
C THR A 481 -10.26 1.95 -15.22
N GLY A 482 -9.46 2.27 -14.20
CA GLY A 482 -9.47 1.56 -12.92
C GLY A 482 -9.06 0.08 -13.03
N LYS A 483 -8.24 -0.26 -14.04
CA LYS A 483 -7.76 -1.61 -14.32
C LYS A 483 -6.53 -1.55 -15.23
N GLY A 484 -5.77 -2.64 -15.33
CA GLY A 484 -4.55 -2.70 -16.14
C GLY A 484 -3.31 -2.71 -15.27
N ILE A 485 -2.38 -3.61 -15.56
CA ILE A 485 -1.09 -3.69 -14.88
C ILE A 485 -0.01 -3.32 -15.91
N PRO A 486 0.54 -2.10 -15.91
CA PRO A 486 1.74 -1.77 -16.67
C PRO A 486 2.93 -2.66 -16.29
N ASN A 487 3.93 -2.75 -17.16
CA ASN A 487 5.17 -3.43 -16.81
C ASN A 487 5.94 -2.71 -15.70
N SER A 488 5.81 -1.38 -15.61
CA SER A 488 6.68 -0.51 -14.82
C SER A 488 5.91 0.56 -14.05
N VAL A 489 6.62 1.24 -13.16
CA VAL A 489 6.17 2.48 -12.52
C VAL A 489 6.26 3.59 -13.57
N SER A 490 5.21 3.74 -14.38
CA SER A 490 5.21 4.59 -15.58
C SER A 490 4.56 5.97 -15.38
N ILE A 491 3.83 6.18 -14.27
CA ILE A 491 3.09 7.40 -13.94
C ILE A 491 3.06 7.64 -12.43
#